data_AF-A0A518DKS6-F1
#
_entry.id   AF-A0A518DKS6-F1
#
_cell.length_a   1.000
_cell.length_b   1.000
_cell.length_c   1.000
_cell.angle_alpha   90.00
_cell.angle_beta   90.00
_cell.angle_gamma   90.00
#
_symmetry.space_group_name_H-M   'P 1'
#
loop_
_entity.id
_entity.type
_entity.pdbx_description
1 polymer ?
#
loop_
_entity_poly.entity_id
_entity_poly.type
_entity_poly.pdbx_seq_one_letter_code
_entity_poly.pdbx_strand_id
1 'polypeptide(L)'
;MPLRLLSLSLSPLLLLTLLSTQSVAELPPAAEKVYREQVRPFLTKHCHECHGEFDGKVGLTLHDLGSDFAAGKNADTWKEVIDRMNLGEMPPKEMPRPDAQEAFAVVQWVGQELTRMERESRMSGGRIMLRRMNRREYINTVRDLLKLDANFARTLAEVLPADGKAEGFDRLSAALFIDATQLDAYLAAGRLIANEAIVAGPEPRGEVVLSEAQKATRPLRDEARENIFGTDFTLPIGAQHYEFKPDGVIHIQSRYVPSRNGESWGRLFHNVILDDLVT
;
A
#
# COMPACT_ATOMS: atom_id res chain seq x y z
N MET A 1 -18.87 1.23 -74.91
CA MET A 1 -18.64 0.01 -74.11
C MET A 1 -18.37 0.41 -72.67
N PRO A 2 -19.30 0.23 -71.71
CA PRO A 2 -19.03 0.50 -70.30
C PRO A 2 -18.43 -0.74 -69.62
N LEU A 3 -17.30 -0.55 -68.92
CA LEU A 3 -16.66 -1.56 -68.08
C LEU A 3 -17.52 -1.85 -66.84
N ARG A 4 -17.81 -3.13 -66.59
CA ARG A 4 -18.42 -3.65 -65.36
C ARG A 4 -17.34 -3.92 -64.32
N LEU A 5 -17.46 -3.32 -63.13
CA LEU A 5 -16.67 -3.65 -61.94
C LEU A 5 -17.38 -4.76 -61.15
N LEU A 6 -16.69 -5.87 -60.92
CA LEU A 6 -17.13 -6.96 -60.02
C LEU A 6 -16.92 -6.55 -58.56
N SER A 7 -17.99 -6.54 -57.77
CA SER A 7 -17.95 -6.44 -56.31
C SER A 7 -17.80 -7.83 -55.69
N LEU A 8 -16.69 -8.10 -55.01
CA LEU A 8 -16.52 -9.30 -54.17
C LEU A 8 -17.28 -9.14 -52.85
N SER A 9 -18.05 -10.18 -52.52
CA SER A 9 -18.84 -10.38 -51.31
C SER A 9 -17.97 -10.83 -50.12
N LEU A 10 -18.07 -10.15 -48.97
CA LEU A 10 -17.62 -10.68 -47.67
C LEU A 10 -18.82 -11.19 -46.87
N SER A 11 -18.86 -12.50 -46.62
CA SER A 11 -19.77 -13.14 -45.66
C SER A 11 -19.32 -12.86 -44.22
N PRO A 12 -20.24 -12.61 -43.26
CA PRO A 12 -19.89 -12.44 -41.85
C PRO A 12 -19.85 -13.81 -41.15
N LEU A 13 -18.67 -14.18 -40.65
CA LEU A 13 -18.47 -15.39 -39.85
C LEU A 13 -18.81 -15.11 -38.37
N LEU A 14 -19.84 -15.81 -37.88
CA LEU A 14 -19.93 -16.46 -36.56
C LEU A 14 -19.49 -15.65 -35.31
N LEU A 15 -20.46 -15.02 -34.64
CA LEU A 15 -20.30 -14.43 -33.31
C LEU A 15 -20.63 -15.49 -32.23
N LEU A 16 -19.60 -16.07 -31.59
CA LEU A 16 -19.73 -17.06 -30.52
C LEU A 16 -19.95 -16.34 -29.18
N THR A 17 -21.16 -16.40 -28.62
CA THR A 17 -21.49 -15.78 -27.32
C THR A 17 -20.99 -16.64 -26.16
N LEU A 18 -19.94 -16.18 -25.46
CA LEU A 18 -19.53 -16.70 -24.16
C LEU A 18 -20.57 -16.30 -23.09
N LEU A 19 -21.31 -17.28 -22.56
CA LEU A 19 -22.09 -17.11 -21.34
C LEU A 19 -21.13 -17.21 -20.14
N SER A 20 -20.83 -16.07 -19.51
CA SER A 20 -20.14 -16.04 -18.22
C SER A 20 -21.10 -16.49 -17.11
N THR A 21 -20.80 -17.62 -16.47
CA THR A 21 -21.42 -18.01 -15.20
C THR A 21 -20.95 -17.05 -14.11
N GLN A 22 -21.85 -16.21 -13.60
CA GLN A 22 -21.57 -15.36 -12.45
C GLN A 22 -21.64 -16.21 -11.18
N SER A 23 -20.57 -16.22 -10.39
CA SER A 23 -20.54 -16.82 -9.05
C SER A 23 -21.32 -15.90 -8.11
N VAL A 24 -22.46 -16.36 -7.60
CA VAL A 24 -23.15 -15.69 -6.48
C VAL A 24 -22.36 -16.04 -5.22
N ALA A 25 -21.93 -15.04 -4.47
CA ALA A 25 -21.26 -15.25 -3.18
C ALA A 25 -22.30 -15.75 -2.17
N GLU A 26 -22.29 -17.04 -1.89
CA GLU A 26 -23.22 -17.66 -0.94
C GLU A 26 -22.68 -17.50 0.50
N LEU A 27 -23.53 -17.00 1.40
CA LEU A 27 -23.19 -16.77 2.80
C LEU A 27 -22.77 -18.07 3.52
N PRO A 28 -21.88 -18.01 4.53
CA PRO A 28 -21.59 -19.16 5.38
C PRO A 28 -22.87 -19.67 6.08
N PRO A 29 -23.13 -20.98 6.09
CA PRO A 29 -24.35 -21.56 6.68
C PRO A 29 -24.63 -21.17 8.15
N ALA A 30 -23.58 -20.81 8.90
CA ALA A 30 -23.69 -20.40 10.29
C ALA A 30 -24.29 -18.99 10.46
N ALA A 31 -23.94 -18.03 9.58
CA ALA A 31 -24.42 -16.65 9.66
C ALA A 31 -25.93 -16.56 9.37
N GLU A 32 -26.38 -17.30 8.35
CA GLU A 32 -27.79 -17.39 7.98
C GLU A 32 -28.63 -18.05 9.07
N LYS A 33 -28.07 -19.04 9.79
CA LYS A 33 -28.75 -19.66 10.93
C LYS A 33 -29.00 -18.65 12.04
N VAL A 34 -27.98 -17.87 12.44
CA VAL A 34 -28.12 -16.84 13.47
C VAL A 34 -29.14 -15.78 13.05
N TYR A 35 -29.12 -15.37 11.79
CA TYR A 35 -30.11 -14.44 11.25
C TYR A 35 -31.54 -14.94 11.44
N ARG A 36 -31.82 -16.18 11.00
CA ARG A 36 -33.17 -16.75 11.07
C ARG A 36 -33.66 -17.03 12.50
N GLU A 37 -32.77 -17.45 13.39
CA GLU A 37 -33.13 -17.87 14.75
C GLU A 37 -33.13 -16.74 15.78
N GLN A 38 -32.34 -15.68 15.57
CA GLN A 38 -32.16 -14.61 16.57
C GLN A 38 -32.52 -13.24 16.02
N VAL A 39 -31.97 -12.87 14.87
CA VAL A 39 -32.07 -11.49 14.34
C VAL A 39 -33.46 -11.21 13.75
N ARG A 40 -33.99 -12.10 12.90
CA ARG A 40 -35.31 -11.90 12.28
C ARG A 40 -36.46 -11.88 13.31
N PRO A 41 -36.48 -12.76 14.34
CA PRO A 41 -37.43 -12.64 15.45
C PRO A 41 -37.30 -11.32 16.21
N PHE A 42 -36.08 -10.85 16.47
CA PHE A 42 -35.84 -9.56 17.10
C PHE A 42 -36.42 -8.39 16.29
N LEU A 43 -36.14 -8.33 14.98
CA LEU A 43 -36.71 -7.31 14.10
C LEU A 43 -38.24 -7.34 14.09
N THR A 44 -38.81 -8.55 14.06
CA THR A 44 -40.27 -8.74 14.07
C THR A 44 -40.90 -8.21 15.35
N LYS A 45 -40.24 -8.42 16.49
CA LYS A 45 -40.75 -8.06 17.82
C LYS A 45 -40.53 -6.59 18.17
N HIS A 46 -39.42 -6.00 17.73
CA HIS A 46 -38.97 -4.67 18.20
C HIS A 46 -38.94 -3.59 17.11
N CYS A 47 -38.99 -3.96 15.83
CA CYS A 47 -38.79 -3.01 14.72
C CYS A 47 -40.00 -2.94 13.76
N HIS A 48 -40.63 -4.07 13.45
CA HIS A 48 -41.65 -4.16 12.40
C HIS A 48 -42.96 -3.42 12.71
N GLU A 49 -43.22 -3.07 13.98
CA GLU A 49 -44.38 -2.24 14.32
C GLU A 49 -44.30 -0.84 13.68
N CYS A 50 -43.10 -0.27 13.57
CA CYS A 50 -42.88 1.05 12.95
C CYS A 50 -42.20 0.99 11.58
N HIS A 51 -41.43 -0.07 11.32
CA HIS A 51 -40.63 -0.25 10.09
C HIS A 51 -41.05 -1.48 9.27
N GLY A 52 -42.28 -1.96 9.44
CA GLY A 52 -42.83 -3.09 8.68
C GLY A 52 -43.34 -2.72 7.27
N GLU A 53 -44.01 -3.67 6.62
CA GLU A 53 -44.49 -3.56 5.23
C GLU A 53 -45.53 -2.44 5.02
N PHE A 54 -46.38 -2.17 6.03
CA PHE A 54 -47.55 -1.29 5.92
C PHE A 54 -47.40 0.10 6.58
N ASP A 55 -46.21 0.50 7.00
CA ASP A 55 -46.01 1.79 7.66
C ASP A 55 -44.65 2.44 7.38
N GLY A 56 -44.22 2.44 6.11
CA GLY A 56 -43.13 3.28 5.60
C GLY A 56 -43.37 4.80 5.71
N LYS A 57 -44.12 5.27 6.73
CA LYS A 57 -44.31 6.67 7.10
C LYS A 57 -42.99 7.34 7.49
N VAL A 58 -41.95 6.57 7.80
CA VAL A 58 -40.62 7.06 8.20
C VAL A 58 -39.52 6.42 7.34
N GLY A 59 -39.54 6.68 6.03
CA GLY A 59 -38.38 6.57 5.10
C GLY A 59 -37.61 5.24 4.96
N LEU A 60 -37.84 4.23 5.80
CA LEU A 60 -37.09 2.98 5.91
C LEU A 60 -38.02 1.82 6.28
N THR A 61 -38.03 0.78 5.45
CA THR A 61 -38.67 -0.51 5.73
C THR A 61 -37.60 -1.56 6.05
N LEU A 62 -37.86 -2.38 7.06
CA LEU A 62 -36.99 -3.47 7.51
C LEU A 62 -37.60 -4.85 7.19
N HIS A 63 -38.80 -4.90 6.59
CA HIS A 63 -39.51 -6.14 6.31
C HIS A 63 -38.70 -7.11 5.43
N ASP A 64 -38.05 -6.56 4.40
CA ASP A 64 -37.26 -7.30 3.42
C ASP A 64 -35.75 -7.29 3.74
N LEU A 65 -35.34 -6.74 4.89
CA LEU A 65 -33.93 -6.64 5.25
C LEU A 65 -33.36 -8.02 5.53
N GLY A 66 -32.62 -8.56 4.57
CA GLY A 66 -32.02 -9.89 4.65
C GLY A 66 -30.65 -9.95 5.32
N SER A 67 -30.16 -11.18 5.47
CA SER A 67 -28.80 -11.53 5.91
C SER A 67 -27.74 -11.39 4.83
N ASP A 68 -28.13 -11.19 3.57
CA ASP A 68 -27.18 -10.94 2.49
C ASP A 68 -26.78 -9.47 2.47
N PHE A 69 -25.63 -9.19 3.07
CA PHE A 69 -25.04 -7.84 3.12
C PHE A 69 -24.54 -7.37 1.75
N ALA A 70 -24.28 -8.27 0.80
CA ALA A 70 -23.89 -7.92 -0.56
C ALA A 70 -25.10 -7.56 -1.44
N ALA A 71 -26.32 -7.95 -1.04
CA ALA A 71 -27.54 -7.65 -1.77
C ALA A 71 -27.96 -6.19 -1.61
N GLY A 72 -28.00 -5.46 -2.73
CA GLY A 72 -28.59 -4.13 -2.82
C GLY A 72 -27.98 -3.14 -1.83
N LYS A 73 -28.83 -2.60 -0.93
CA LYS A 73 -28.44 -1.63 0.11
C LYS A 73 -28.39 -2.23 1.52
N ASN A 74 -28.43 -3.56 1.65
CA ASN A 74 -28.58 -4.21 2.95
C ASN A 74 -27.48 -3.82 3.93
N ALA A 75 -26.22 -3.77 3.50
CA ALA A 75 -25.11 -3.36 4.37
C ALA A 75 -25.27 -1.94 4.91
N ASP A 76 -25.74 -0.99 4.09
CA ASP A 76 -25.93 0.39 4.53
C ASP A 76 -27.16 0.53 5.44
N THR A 77 -28.24 -0.19 5.14
CA THR A 77 -29.39 -0.28 6.03
C THR A 77 -29.02 -0.88 7.39
N TRP A 78 -28.24 -1.95 7.41
CA TRP A 78 -27.79 -2.58 8.65
C TRP A 78 -26.90 -1.65 9.49
N LYS A 79 -26.03 -0.85 8.87
CA LYS A 79 -25.26 0.19 9.56
C LYS A 79 -26.17 1.21 10.24
N GLU A 80 -27.16 1.74 9.52
CA GLU A 80 -28.11 2.70 10.09
C GLU A 80 -28.87 2.07 11.27
N VAL A 81 -29.31 0.81 11.15
CA VAL A 81 -30.01 0.10 12.24
C VAL A 81 -29.14 -0.02 13.48
N ILE A 82 -27.90 -0.49 13.36
CA ILE A 82 -27.01 -0.61 14.54
C ILE A 82 -26.62 0.74 15.12
N ASP A 83 -26.47 1.77 14.29
CA ASP A 83 -26.15 3.12 14.77
C ASP A 83 -27.30 3.67 15.62
N ARG A 84 -28.56 3.54 15.16
CA ARG A 84 -29.74 3.95 15.93
C ARG A 84 -29.92 3.13 17.21
N MET A 85 -29.59 1.84 17.19
CA MET A 85 -29.61 0.99 18.38
C MET A 85 -28.52 1.40 19.39
N ASN A 86 -27.30 1.64 18.92
CA ASN A 86 -26.15 2.05 19.74
C ASN A 86 -26.34 3.44 20.37
N LEU A 87 -26.94 4.37 19.63
CA LEU A 87 -27.33 5.69 20.13
C LEU A 87 -28.53 5.62 21.10
N GLY A 88 -29.16 4.45 21.21
CA GLY A 88 -30.35 4.28 22.02
C GLY A 88 -31.52 5.14 21.54
N GLU A 89 -31.58 5.48 20.26
CA GLU A 89 -32.70 6.23 19.68
C GLU A 89 -33.88 5.31 19.33
N MET A 90 -33.57 4.05 19.00
CA MET A 90 -34.56 3.02 18.69
C MET A 90 -34.55 1.90 19.75
N PRO A 91 -35.72 1.35 20.13
CA PRO A 91 -37.07 1.87 19.87
C PRO A 91 -37.35 3.26 20.49
N PRO A 92 -38.35 4.02 20.01
CA PRO A 92 -38.76 5.30 20.61
C PRO A 92 -39.06 5.17 22.12
N LYS A 93 -39.07 6.29 22.84
CA LYS A 93 -39.23 6.29 24.31
C LYS A 93 -40.58 5.70 24.76
N GLU A 94 -41.57 5.78 23.90
CA GLU A 94 -42.94 5.30 24.10
C GLU A 94 -43.05 3.77 23.92
N MET A 95 -42.01 3.12 23.39
CA MET A 95 -41.99 1.68 23.08
C MET A 95 -41.12 0.90 24.07
N PRO A 96 -41.48 -0.36 24.40
CA PRO A 96 -40.66 -1.22 25.23
C PRO A 96 -39.26 -1.42 24.62
N ARG A 97 -38.22 -1.16 25.41
CA ARG A 97 -36.85 -1.44 25.01
C ARG A 97 -36.59 -2.96 25.01
N PRO A 98 -35.84 -3.47 24.03
CA PRO A 98 -35.40 -4.86 24.05
C PRO A 98 -34.51 -5.13 25.25
N ASP A 99 -34.40 -6.41 25.61
CA ASP A 99 -33.41 -6.84 26.57
C ASP A 99 -31.99 -6.53 26.06
N ALA A 100 -31.10 -6.13 26.96
CA ALA A 100 -29.76 -5.69 26.60
C ALA A 100 -28.91 -6.82 25.98
N GLN A 101 -29.12 -8.06 26.43
CA GLN A 101 -28.43 -9.22 25.88
C GLN A 101 -28.95 -9.58 24.49
N GLU A 102 -30.27 -9.46 24.28
CA GLU A 102 -30.91 -9.66 22.97
C GLU A 102 -30.41 -8.62 21.95
N ALA A 103 -30.39 -7.34 22.33
CA ALA A 103 -29.89 -6.25 21.49
C ALA A 103 -28.39 -6.41 21.18
N PHE A 104 -27.58 -6.79 22.18
CA PHE A 104 -26.15 -7.03 22.00
C PHE A 104 -25.88 -8.15 21.00
N ALA A 105 -26.64 -9.25 21.06
CA ALA A 105 -26.49 -10.37 20.12
C ALA A 105 -26.71 -9.93 18.67
N VAL A 106 -27.71 -9.07 18.42
CA VAL A 106 -27.97 -8.51 17.08
C VAL A 106 -26.84 -7.60 16.63
N VAL A 107 -26.42 -6.65 17.47
CA VAL A 107 -25.31 -5.73 17.15
C VAL A 107 -24.03 -6.51 16.88
N GLN A 108 -23.74 -7.53 17.68
CA GLN A 108 -22.58 -8.39 17.51
C GLN A 108 -22.64 -9.15 16.18
N TRP A 109 -23.79 -9.73 15.84
CA TRP A 109 -23.98 -10.42 14.57
C TRP A 109 -23.75 -9.45 13.39
N VAL A 110 -24.43 -8.31 13.35
CA VAL A 110 -24.26 -7.32 12.28
C VAL A 110 -22.80 -6.87 12.15
N GLY A 111 -22.12 -6.59 13.27
CA GLY A 111 -20.71 -6.21 13.27
C GLY A 111 -19.79 -7.30 12.70
N GLN A 112 -20.06 -8.57 13.00
CA GLN A 112 -19.34 -9.70 12.43
C GLN A 112 -19.57 -9.82 10.92
N GLU A 113 -20.82 -9.68 10.47
CA GLU A 113 -21.16 -9.75 9.05
C GLU A 113 -20.53 -8.61 8.24
N LEU A 114 -20.57 -7.37 8.75
CA LEU A 114 -19.91 -6.21 8.13
C LEU A 114 -18.40 -6.39 8.06
N THR A 115 -17.78 -6.85 9.15
CA THR A 115 -16.33 -7.12 9.19
C THR A 115 -15.95 -8.24 8.22
N ARG A 116 -16.76 -9.30 8.14
CA ARG A 116 -16.55 -10.38 7.18
C ARG A 116 -16.67 -9.85 5.76
N MET A 117 -17.69 -9.06 5.45
CA MET A 117 -17.87 -8.48 4.12
C MET A 117 -16.74 -7.54 3.72
N GLU A 118 -16.25 -6.72 4.64
CA GLU A 118 -15.08 -5.89 4.39
C GLU A 118 -13.84 -6.74 4.10
N ARG A 119 -13.63 -7.81 4.89
CA ARG A 119 -12.54 -8.76 4.65
C ARG A 119 -12.69 -9.45 3.30
N GLU A 120 -13.88 -9.96 2.98
CA GLU A 120 -14.18 -10.60 1.70
C GLU A 120 -14.04 -9.62 0.55
N SER A 121 -14.45 -8.36 0.68
CA SER A 121 -14.23 -7.31 -0.32
C SER A 121 -12.74 -7.04 -0.56
N ARG A 122 -11.95 -6.98 0.52
CA ARG A 122 -10.48 -6.85 0.45
C ARG A 122 -9.82 -8.08 -0.19
N MET A 123 -10.35 -9.28 0.04
CA MET A 123 -9.78 -10.56 -0.43
C MET A 123 -10.29 -11.01 -1.81
N SER A 124 -11.50 -10.59 -2.20
CA SER A 124 -12.17 -10.92 -3.48
C SER A 124 -11.60 -10.15 -4.66
N GLY A 125 -10.52 -9.40 -4.46
CA GLY A 125 -9.84 -8.69 -5.53
C GLY A 125 -10.62 -7.45 -6.00
N GLY A 126 -11.31 -6.75 -5.10
CA GLY A 126 -11.65 -5.35 -5.35
C GLY A 126 -10.40 -4.66 -5.91
N ARG A 127 -10.49 -4.09 -7.12
CA ARG A 127 -9.32 -3.71 -7.93
C ARG A 127 -8.30 -2.99 -7.05
N ILE A 128 -7.23 -3.69 -6.63
CA ILE A 128 -6.08 -3.05 -6.01
C ILE A 128 -5.48 -2.24 -7.14
N MET A 129 -5.91 -0.98 -7.22
CA MET A 129 -5.36 -0.02 -8.15
C MET A 129 -3.86 0.02 -7.84
N LEU A 130 -3.05 -0.49 -8.77
CA LEU A 130 -1.60 -0.38 -8.67
C LEU A 130 -1.30 1.11 -8.45
N ARG A 131 -0.69 1.43 -7.31
CA ARG A 131 -0.26 2.78 -7.01
C ARG A 131 1.23 2.89 -7.27
N ARG A 132 1.66 4.04 -7.76
CA ARG A 132 3.08 4.41 -7.67
C ARG A 132 3.43 4.80 -6.23
N MET A 133 4.73 4.84 -5.93
CA MET A 133 5.23 5.56 -4.76
C MET A 133 4.88 7.04 -4.90
N ASN A 134 4.43 7.66 -3.81
CA ASN A 134 4.25 9.11 -3.81
C ASN A 134 5.61 9.80 -3.92
N ARG A 135 5.64 11.08 -4.26
CA ARG A 135 6.86 11.87 -4.50
C ARG A 135 7.84 11.79 -3.34
N ARG A 136 7.34 11.86 -2.10
CA ARG A 136 8.19 11.79 -0.90
C ARG A 136 8.76 10.39 -0.70
N GLU A 137 7.95 9.35 -0.86
CA GLU A 137 8.35 7.95 -0.82
C GLU A 137 9.42 7.66 -1.88
N TYR A 138 9.21 8.11 -3.11
CA TYR A 138 10.15 7.93 -4.21
C TYR A 138 11.50 8.63 -3.94
N ILE A 139 11.49 9.91 -3.56
CA ILE A 139 12.72 10.67 -3.27
C ILE A 139 13.51 10.01 -2.15
N ASN A 140 12.84 9.63 -1.05
CA ASN A 140 13.51 8.97 0.07
C ASN A 140 14.07 7.61 -0.35
N THR A 141 13.30 6.83 -1.10
CA THR A 141 13.74 5.51 -1.57
C THR A 141 14.96 5.61 -2.48
N VAL A 142 14.94 6.52 -3.45
CA VAL A 142 16.08 6.74 -4.35
C VAL A 142 17.30 7.24 -3.58
N ARG A 143 17.10 8.23 -2.69
CA ARG A 143 18.17 8.74 -1.82
C ARG A 143 18.76 7.62 -0.99
N ASP A 144 17.96 6.74 -0.42
CA ASP A 144 18.44 5.72 0.51
C ASP A 144 19.06 4.52 -0.22
N LEU A 145 18.56 4.16 -1.41
CA LEU A 145 19.11 3.08 -2.23
C LEU A 145 20.43 3.48 -2.89
N LEU A 146 20.52 4.69 -3.43
CA LEU A 146 21.70 5.20 -4.13
C LEU A 146 22.58 6.09 -3.24
N LYS A 147 22.18 6.27 -1.98
CA LYS A 147 22.88 7.06 -0.95
C LYS A 147 23.29 8.45 -1.46
N LEU A 148 22.34 9.11 -2.12
CA LEU A 148 22.53 10.44 -2.69
C LEU A 148 22.60 11.50 -1.60
N ASP A 149 23.32 12.58 -1.89
CA ASP A 149 23.38 13.73 -1.01
C ASP A 149 21.97 14.28 -0.70
N ALA A 150 21.75 14.71 0.53
CA ALA A 150 20.45 15.19 0.97
C ALA A 150 20.04 16.50 0.28
N ASN A 151 21.00 17.33 -0.16
CA ASN A 151 20.71 18.54 -0.92
C ASN A 151 20.32 18.17 -2.35
N PHE A 152 21.02 17.23 -2.99
CA PHE A 152 20.61 16.68 -4.28
C PHE A 152 19.20 16.08 -4.22
N ALA A 153 18.91 15.23 -3.24
CA ALA A 153 17.59 14.60 -3.12
C ALA A 153 16.45 15.63 -3.00
N ARG A 154 16.72 16.83 -2.44
CA ARG A 154 15.73 17.91 -2.37
C ARG A 154 15.44 18.54 -3.74
N THR A 155 16.41 18.59 -4.65
CA THR A 155 16.19 19.13 -6.01
C THR A 155 15.23 18.26 -6.81
N LEU A 156 15.15 16.95 -6.53
CA LEU A 156 14.18 16.05 -7.16
C LEU A 156 12.73 16.47 -6.90
N ALA A 157 12.44 17.17 -5.80
CA ALA A 157 11.10 17.68 -5.51
C ALA A 157 10.65 18.81 -6.47
N GLU A 158 11.59 19.46 -7.14
CA GLU A 158 11.34 20.53 -8.13
C GLU A 158 11.02 19.95 -9.51
N VAL A 159 11.57 18.76 -9.80
CA VAL A 159 11.39 18.07 -11.10
C VAL A 159 10.19 17.13 -11.07
N LEU A 160 9.94 16.48 -9.92
CA LEU A 160 8.83 15.56 -9.76
C LEU A 160 7.53 16.31 -9.47
N PRO A 161 6.42 16.00 -10.18
CA PRO A 161 5.16 16.69 -9.97
C PRO A 161 4.58 16.38 -8.59
N ALA A 162 3.75 17.28 -8.08
CA ALA A 162 3.04 17.04 -6.82
C ALA A 162 2.05 15.87 -6.97
N ASP A 163 1.84 15.13 -5.88
CA ASP A 163 0.85 14.06 -5.83
C ASP A 163 -0.55 14.61 -5.57
N GLY A 164 -1.56 13.90 -6.10
CA GLY A 164 -2.94 14.10 -5.69
C GLY A 164 -3.17 13.66 -4.24
N LYS A 165 -4.31 14.09 -3.69
CA LYS A 165 -4.81 13.61 -2.40
C LYS A 165 -6.19 12.99 -2.58
N ALA A 166 -6.42 11.86 -1.92
CA ALA A 166 -7.75 11.29 -1.74
C ALA A 166 -8.04 11.26 -0.24
N GLU A 167 -9.23 11.68 0.16
CA GLU A 167 -9.62 11.74 1.59
C GLU A 167 -8.62 12.49 2.49
N GLY A 168 -7.88 13.45 1.92
CA GLY A 168 -6.83 14.21 2.61
C GLY A 168 -5.46 13.51 2.68
N PHE A 169 -5.35 12.27 2.23
CA PHE A 169 -4.12 11.47 2.25
C PHE A 169 -3.45 11.39 0.88
N ASP A 170 -2.11 11.42 0.87
CA ASP A 170 -1.24 11.36 -0.32
C ASP A 170 -0.61 9.96 -0.52
N ARG A 171 -1.18 8.93 0.11
CA ARG A 171 -0.71 7.53 0.04
C ARG A 171 -1.76 6.57 -0.52
N LEU A 172 -2.95 7.08 -0.82
CA LEU A 172 -4.06 6.27 -1.32
C LEU A 172 -3.94 6.06 -2.82
N SER A 173 -4.19 4.83 -3.26
CA SER A 173 -4.12 4.43 -4.66
C SER A 173 -5.07 5.23 -5.57
N ALA A 174 -6.21 5.69 -5.02
CA ALA A 174 -7.17 6.54 -5.72
C ALA A 174 -6.59 7.87 -6.22
N ALA A 175 -5.48 8.36 -5.63
CA ALA A 175 -4.84 9.63 -5.99
C ALA A 175 -3.43 9.47 -6.62
N LEU A 176 -2.95 8.23 -6.78
CA LEU A 176 -1.57 7.93 -7.19
C LEU A 176 -1.53 7.11 -8.48
N PHE A 177 -2.16 7.63 -9.53
CA PHE A 177 -2.06 7.10 -10.89
C PHE A 177 -0.84 7.68 -11.62
N ILE A 178 -0.47 7.05 -12.75
CA ILE A 178 0.56 7.54 -13.66
C ILE A 178 -0.10 8.00 -14.96
N ASP A 179 0.18 9.23 -15.35
CA ASP A 179 -0.19 9.79 -16.65
C ASP A 179 1.08 10.05 -17.48
N ALA A 180 0.91 10.44 -18.75
CA ALA A 180 2.04 10.67 -19.65
C ALA A 180 3.01 11.75 -19.14
N THR A 181 2.50 12.82 -18.54
CA THR A 181 3.32 13.93 -18.03
C THR A 181 4.10 13.52 -16.78
N GLN A 182 3.49 12.70 -15.91
CA GLN A 182 4.17 12.08 -14.77
C GLN A 182 5.29 11.16 -15.25
N LEU A 183 5.03 10.32 -16.25
CA LEU A 183 6.05 9.41 -16.78
C LEU A 183 7.26 10.18 -17.34
N ASP A 184 7.02 11.25 -18.11
CA ASP A 184 8.08 12.10 -18.65
C ASP A 184 8.93 12.74 -17.53
N ALA A 185 8.28 13.23 -16.47
CA ALA A 185 8.97 13.81 -15.33
C ALA A 185 9.81 12.77 -14.56
N TYR A 186 9.31 11.54 -14.40
CA TYR A 186 10.05 10.44 -13.79
C TYR A 186 11.26 10.01 -14.64
N LEU A 187 11.13 10.00 -15.98
CA LEU A 187 12.25 9.74 -16.87
C LEU A 187 13.32 10.85 -16.81
N ALA A 188 12.89 12.11 -16.72
CA ALA A 188 13.80 13.25 -16.53
C ALA A 188 14.52 13.17 -15.18
N ALA A 189 13.80 12.88 -14.10
CA ALA A 189 14.38 12.64 -12.78
C ALA A 189 15.36 11.46 -12.80
N GLY A 190 15.03 10.37 -13.51
CA GLY A 190 15.89 9.20 -13.68
C GLY A 190 17.24 9.54 -14.31
N ARG A 191 17.27 10.45 -15.29
CA ARG A 191 18.54 10.94 -15.89
C ARG A 191 19.38 11.74 -14.90
N LEU A 192 18.75 12.62 -14.12
CA LEU A 192 19.45 13.38 -13.07
C LEU A 192 20.03 12.47 -12.01
N ILE A 193 19.23 11.50 -11.56
CA ILE A 193 19.64 10.48 -10.59
C ILE A 193 20.82 9.67 -11.13
N ALA A 194 20.75 9.22 -12.39
CA ALA A 194 21.82 8.46 -13.01
C ALA A 194 23.12 9.29 -13.11
N ASN A 195 23.03 10.55 -13.52
CA ASN A 195 24.19 11.44 -13.63
C ASN A 195 24.85 11.75 -12.28
N GLU A 196 24.06 11.83 -11.19
CA GLU A 196 24.61 12.01 -9.84
C GLU A 196 25.20 10.70 -9.28
N ALA A 197 24.54 9.57 -9.54
CA ALA A 197 24.94 8.28 -8.99
C ALA A 197 26.14 7.65 -9.73
N ILE A 198 26.32 7.97 -11.02
CA ILE A 198 27.33 7.40 -11.89
C ILE A 198 28.36 8.47 -12.26
N VAL A 199 29.60 8.27 -11.85
CA VAL A 199 30.72 9.16 -12.21
C VAL A 199 31.52 8.53 -13.35
N ALA A 200 31.57 9.21 -14.50
CA ALA A 200 32.39 8.78 -15.63
C ALA A 200 33.80 9.37 -15.57
N GLY A 201 34.81 8.61 -15.99
CA GLY A 201 36.21 9.06 -16.06
C GLY A 201 37.15 8.38 -15.05
N PRO A 202 38.34 8.95 -14.81
CA PRO A 202 39.29 8.37 -13.86
C PRO A 202 38.71 8.36 -12.45
N GLU A 203 39.15 7.40 -11.63
CA GLU A 203 38.67 7.22 -10.27
C GLU A 203 38.63 8.56 -9.50
N PRO A 204 37.48 8.93 -8.91
CA PRO A 204 37.38 10.15 -8.14
C PRO A 204 38.37 10.10 -6.98
N ARG A 205 39.25 11.08 -6.86
CA ARG A 205 40.14 11.18 -5.70
C ARG A 205 39.29 11.50 -4.48
N GLY A 206 39.17 10.55 -3.56
CA GLY A 206 38.59 10.83 -2.24
C GLY A 206 39.50 11.79 -1.49
N GLU A 207 39.01 12.98 -1.16
CA GLU A 207 39.71 13.88 -0.25
C GLU A 207 39.34 13.50 1.19
N VAL A 208 40.31 13.00 1.94
CA VAL A 208 40.12 12.70 3.36
C VAL A 208 40.22 14.01 4.14
N VAL A 209 39.08 14.65 4.39
CA VAL A 209 39.02 15.81 5.28
C VAL A 209 39.03 15.32 6.73
N LEU A 210 40.22 15.25 7.33
CA LEU A 210 40.37 15.01 8.76
C LEU A 210 40.05 16.29 9.53
N SER A 211 39.04 16.24 10.40
CA SER A 211 38.78 17.33 11.34
C SER A 211 39.95 17.46 12.33
N GLU A 212 40.20 18.66 12.87
CA GLU A 212 41.33 18.91 13.80
C GLU A 212 41.31 17.96 15.00
N ALA A 213 40.13 17.52 15.45
CA ALA A 213 39.97 16.55 16.53
C ALA A 213 40.51 15.15 16.18
N GLN A 214 40.54 14.75 14.90
CA GLN A 214 41.06 13.46 14.45
C GLN A 214 42.58 13.45 14.20
N LYS A 215 43.18 14.62 13.90
CA LYS A 215 44.63 14.74 13.67
C LYS A 215 45.46 14.49 14.94
N ALA A 216 44.89 14.72 16.11
CA ALA A 216 45.60 14.57 17.38
C ALA A 216 45.77 13.11 17.86
N THR A 217 45.06 12.14 17.26
CA THR A 217 44.86 10.82 17.90
C THR A 217 45.20 9.60 17.03
N ARG A 218 45.47 9.74 15.73
CA ARG A 218 45.76 8.58 14.84
C ARG A 218 47.22 8.55 14.37
N PRO A 219 48.02 7.53 14.71
CA PRO A 219 49.25 7.25 13.97
C PRO A 219 48.91 6.75 12.56
N LEU A 220 49.66 7.24 11.57
CA LEU A 220 49.58 6.82 10.16
C LEU A 220 50.06 5.37 10.02
N ARG A 221 49.13 4.42 9.94
CA ARG A 221 49.34 3.07 9.41
C ARG A 221 48.29 2.83 8.34
N ASP A 222 48.58 2.02 7.32
CA ASP A 222 47.69 1.76 6.17
C ASP A 222 46.49 0.85 6.49
N GLU A 223 46.46 0.26 7.69
CA GLU A 223 45.41 -0.63 8.20
C GLU A 223 45.05 -0.22 9.64
N ALA A 224 43.76 -0.23 9.98
CA ALA A 224 43.28 0.01 11.33
C ALA A 224 42.84 -1.31 11.97
N ARG A 225 43.49 -1.69 13.07
CA ARG A 225 43.00 -2.77 13.94
C ARG A 225 42.05 -2.17 14.96
N GLU A 226 40.78 -2.55 14.89
CA GLU A 226 39.76 -2.11 15.84
C GLU A 226 39.23 -3.31 16.61
N ASN A 227 39.16 -3.18 17.94
CA ASN A 227 38.50 -4.18 18.77
C ASN A 227 37.01 -3.83 18.86
N ILE A 228 36.16 -4.65 18.26
CA ILE A 228 34.72 -4.46 18.21
C ILE A 228 34.08 -5.66 18.90
N PHE A 229 33.35 -5.41 20.00
CA PHE A 229 32.72 -6.44 20.82
C PHE A 229 33.67 -7.55 21.33
N GLY A 230 34.95 -7.22 21.56
CA GLY A 230 35.93 -8.18 22.08
C GLY A 230 36.69 -8.96 20.99
N THR A 231 36.37 -8.74 19.71
CA THR A 231 37.08 -9.35 18.58
C THR A 231 37.87 -8.29 17.83
N ASP A 232 39.10 -8.60 17.45
CA ASP A 232 39.94 -7.71 16.65
C ASP A 232 39.57 -7.83 15.16
N PHE A 233 39.29 -6.70 14.51
CA PHE A 233 39.03 -6.62 13.08
C PHE A 233 40.09 -5.78 12.38
N THR A 234 40.51 -6.22 11.20
CA THR A 234 41.39 -5.45 10.32
C THR A 234 40.53 -4.72 9.29
N LEU A 235 40.42 -3.41 9.41
CA LEU A 235 39.55 -2.59 8.56
C LEU A 235 40.36 -1.70 7.60
N PRO A 236 39.92 -1.57 6.33
CA PRO A 236 40.50 -0.62 5.40
C PRO A 236 40.22 0.82 5.82
N ILE A 237 41.19 1.70 5.59
CA ILE A 237 41.08 3.12 5.97
C ILE A 237 40.11 3.85 5.04
N GLY A 238 39.21 4.64 5.62
CA GLY A 238 38.22 5.45 4.90
C GLY A 238 36.77 4.99 5.08
N ALA A 239 36.52 3.97 5.90
CA ALA A 239 35.17 3.66 6.36
C ALA A 239 34.59 4.82 7.20
N GLN A 240 33.57 5.50 6.69
CA GLN A 240 33.01 6.71 7.30
C GLN A 240 31.83 6.43 8.25
N HIS A 241 31.21 5.26 8.15
CA HIS A 241 30.07 4.86 8.97
C HIS A 241 30.03 3.35 9.12
N TYR A 242 29.65 2.89 10.32
CA TYR A 242 29.43 1.49 10.68
C TYR A 242 28.04 1.36 11.28
N GLU A 243 27.19 0.55 10.68
CA GLU A 243 25.90 0.18 11.27
C GLU A 243 25.88 -1.34 11.49
N PHE A 244 25.70 -1.75 12.74
CA PHE A 244 25.57 -3.15 13.14
C PHE A 244 24.11 -3.55 13.04
N LYS A 245 23.80 -4.50 12.15
CA LYS A 245 22.48 -5.10 12.05
C LYS A 245 22.38 -6.35 12.95
N PRO A 246 21.18 -6.69 13.47
CA PRO A 246 20.98 -7.86 14.35
C PRO A 246 21.35 -9.21 13.72
N ASP A 247 21.52 -9.27 12.40
CA ASP A 247 21.90 -10.43 11.61
C ASP A 247 23.42 -10.61 11.43
N GLY A 248 24.24 -9.73 12.03
CA GLY A 248 25.70 -9.84 11.96
C GLY A 248 26.31 -9.24 10.69
N VAL A 249 25.61 -8.34 10.00
CA VAL A 249 26.18 -7.62 8.85
C VAL A 249 26.72 -6.25 9.30
N ILE A 250 27.98 -5.93 8.98
CA ILE A 250 28.54 -4.58 9.12
C ILE A 250 28.37 -3.86 7.78
N HIS A 251 27.64 -2.75 7.80
CA HIS A 251 27.64 -1.82 6.68
C HIS A 251 28.90 -0.96 6.76
N ILE A 252 29.88 -1.21 5.89
CA ILE A 252 31.12 -0.42 5.80
C ILE A 252 30.96 0.57 4.66
N GLN A 253 30.94 1.86 4.99
CA GLN A 253 30.89 2.92 4.01
C GLN A 253 32.25 3.08 3.30
N SER A 254 32.51 2.32 2.22
CA SER A 254 33.75 2.46 1.41
C SER A 254 33.52 3.05 0.00
N ARG A 255 34.63 3.51 -0.57
CA ARG A 255 34.91 4.24 -1.83
C ARG A 255 34.09 3.81 -3.07
N TYR A 256 34.06 4.70 -4.06
CA TYR A 256 33.54 4.49 -5.42
C TYR A 256 33.85 3.09 -5.99
N VAL A 257 32.85 2.42 -6.58
CA VAL A 257 32.96 1.06 -7.11
C VAL A 257 33.07 1.10 -8.63
N PRO A 258 34.09 0.45 -9.24
CA PRO A 258 34.25 0.46 -10.70
C PRO A 258 33.13 -0.34 -11.39
N SER A 259 32.73 0.11 -12.57
CA SER A 259 31.88 -0.65 -13.47
C SER A 259 32.62 -1.88 -13.99
N ARG A 260 31.88 -2.84 -14.56
CA ARG A 260 32.42 -4.12 -15.05
C ARG A 260 33.53 -3.97 -16.09
N ASN A 261 33.55 -2.85 -16.81
CA ASN A 261 34.57 -2.46 -17.79
C ASN A 261 35.58 -1.41 -17.26
N GLY A 262 35.43 -0.94 -16.03
CA GLY A 262 36.32 0.05 -15.40
C GLY A 262 36.19 1.48 -15.92
N GLU A 263 35.21 1.78 -16.78
CA GLU A 263 35.07 3.10 -17.43
C GLU A 263 34.22 4.10 -16.64
N SER A 264 33.50 3.62 -15.62
CA SER A 264 32.62 4.43 -14.79
C SER A 264 32.62 3.93 -13.35
N TRP A 265 32.20 4.78 -12.42
CA TRP A 265 32.23 4.51 -11.00
C TRP A 265 30.86 4.76 -10.38
N GLY A 266 30.32 3.76 -9.71
CA GLY A 266 29.08 3.89 -8.94
C GLY A 266 29.38 4.39 -7.53
N ARG A 267 28.57 5.32 -7.03
CA ARG A 267 28.55 5.71 -5.61
C ARG A 267 27.75 4.66 -4.80
N LEU A 268 28.14 3.38 -4.90
CA LEU A 268 27.44 2.28 -4.23
C LEU A 268 28.28 1.77 -3.05
N PHE A 269 27.62 1.51 -1.94
CA PHE A 269 28.26 1.02 -0.72
C PHE A 269 28.25 -0.51 -0.68
N HIS A 270 29.34 -1.10 -0.21
CA HIS A 270 29.46 -2.53 0.00
C HIS A 270 28.78 -2.94 1.32
N ASN A 271 28.08 -4.08 1.29
CA ASN A 271 27.80 -4.86 2.49
C ASN A 271 28.95 -5.85 2.64
N VAL A 272 29.59 -5.91 3.81
CA VAL A 272 30.57 -6.96 4.09
C VAL A 272 29.98 -7.86 5.17
N ILE A 273 29.98 -9.16 4.90
CA ILE A 273 29.55 -10.17 5.88
C ILE A 273 30.69 -10.31 6.91
N LEU A 274 30.36 -10.30 8.20
CA LEU A 274 31.34 -10.33 9.29
C LEU A 274 32.38 -11.45 9.13
N ASP A 275 31.95 -12.63 8.67
CA ASP A 275 32.80 -13.81 8.50
C ASP A 275 33.98 -13.60 7.53
N ASP A 276 33.89 -12.64 6.60
CA ASP A 276 34.94 -12.31 5.64
C ASP A 276 36.01 -11.34 6.21
N LEU A 277 35.77 -10.77 7.40
CA LEU A 277 36.63 -9.76 8.04
C LEU A 277 37.31 -10.25 9.32
N VAL A 278 36.98 -11.46 9.78
CA VAL A 278 37.62 -12.09 10.94
C VAL A 278 38.95 -12.68 10.47
N THR A 279 40.05 -12.16 11.00
CA THR A 279 41.39 -12.78 10.91
C THR A 279 41.71 -13.55 12.18
#